data_AF-A0AAW9EDB2-F1
#
_entry.id   AF-A0AAW9EDB2-F1
#
_cell.length_a   1.000
_cell.length_b   1.000
_cell.length_c   1.000
_cell.angle_alpha   90.00
_cell.angle_beta   90.00
_cell.angle_gamma   90.00
#
_symmetry.space_group_name_H-M   'P 1'
#
loop_
_entity.id
_entity.type
_entity.pdbx_description
1 polymer ?
#
loop_
_entity_poly.entity_id
_entity_poly.type
_entity_poly.pdbx_seq_one_letter_code
_entity_poly.pdbx_strand_id
1 'polypeptide(L)'
;IEGHIAVSVLRNYMRDHYQRRAQIEAMIDAVASSNDPIIIQLLLSLSRRYRTASVQEKARNLVTQIAERNGWSADELADRTIPTAGFDDSGTLV
;
A
#
# COMPACT_ATOMS: atom_id res chain seq x y z
N ILE A 1 -9.57 6.17 -9.85
CA ILE A 1 -10.15 5.64 -8.61
C ILE A 1 -9.46 6.38 -7.48
N GLU A 2 -10.20 6.99 -6.57
CA GLU A 2 -9.64 7.66 -5.40
C GLU A 2 -8.92 6.63 -4.51
N GLY A 3 -7.76 6.98 -3.94
CA GLY A 3 -6.91 6.01 -3.23
C GLY A 3 -7.61 5.31 -2.06
N HIS A 4 -8.47 6.02 -1.33
CA HIS A 4 -9.24 5.44 -0.23
C HIS A 4 -10.22 4.35 -0.69
N ILE A 5 -10.88 4.52 -1.85
CA ILE A 5 -11.76 3.50 -2.45
C ILE A 5 -10.94 2.27 -2.83
N ALA A 6 -9.81 2.48 -3.52
CA ALA A 6 -8.93 1.40 -3.95
C ALA A 6 -8.40 0.59 -2.75
N VAL A 7 -7.93 1.27 -1.71
CA VAL A 7 -7.41 0.64 -0.49
C VAL A 7 -8.51 -0.10 0.28
N SER A 8 -9.72 0.45 0.37
CA SER A 8 -10.85 -0.21 1.01
C SER A 8 -11.21 -1.53 0.30
N VAL A 9 -11.34 -1.49 -1.04
CA VAL A 9 -11.62 -2.69 -1.84
C VAL A 9 -10.52 -3.74 -1.70
N LEU A 10 -9.24 -3.32 -1.78
CA LEU A 10 -8.10 -4.20 -1.60
C LEU A 10 -8.08 -4.88 -0.24
N ARG A 11 -8.25 -4.11 0.85
CA ARG A 11 -8.26 -4.64 2.22
C ARG A 11 -9.37 -5.66 2.42
N ASN A 12 -10.58 -5.37 1.92
CA ASN A 12 -11.70 -6.29 1.98
C ASN A 12 -11.41 -7.60 1.24
N TYR A 13 -10.95 -7.52 -0.02
CA TYR A 13 -10.60 -8.71 -0.78
C TYR A 13 -9.48 -9.52 -0.13
N MET A 14 -8.42 -8.87 0.37
CA MET A 14 -7.29 -9.53 1.02
C MET A 14 -7.68 -10.22 2.33
N ARG A 15 -8.63 -9.64 3.09
CA ARG A 15 -9.21 -10.25 4.29
C ARG A 15 -9.98 -11.51 3.92
N ASP A 16 -10.88 -11.40 2.94
CA ASP A 16 -11.84 -12.45 2.61
C ASP A 16 -11.23 -13.57 1.75
N HIS A 17 -10.11 -13.28 1.06
CA HIS A 17 -9.47 -14.18 0.11
C HIS A 17 -7.95 -14.26 0.26
N TYR A 18 -7.45 -14.30 1.50
CA TYR A 18 -6.01 -14.29 1.79
C TYR A 18 -5.17 -15.41 1.14
N GLN A 19 -5.80 -16.52 0.72
CA GLN A 19 -5.11 -17.62 0.01
C GLN A 19 -4.89 -17.33 -1.48
N ARG A 20 -5.57 -16.33 -2.05
CA ARG A 20 -5.49 -15.94 -3.46
C ARG A 20 -4.24 -15.10 -3.76
N ARG A 21 -3.06 -15.67 -3.48
CA ARG A 21 -1.78 -14.93 -3.53
C ARG A 21 -1.53 -14.23 -4.87
N ALA A 22 -1.81 -14.90 -5.99
CA ALA A 22 -1.49 -14.36 -7.31
C ALA A 22 -2.37 -13.15 -7.65
N GLN A 23 -3.65 -13.21 -7.27
CA GLN A 23 -4.58 -12.09 -7.42
C GLN A 23 -4.17 -10.93 -6.52
N ILE A 24 -3.81 -11.20 -5.27
CA ILE A 24 -3.32 -10.18 -4.33
C ILE A 24 -2.06 -9.50 -4.90
N GLU A 25 -1.09 -10.30 -5.35
CA GLU A 25 0.14 -9.81 -5.99
C GLU A 25 -0.13 -8.97 -7.24
N ALA A 26 -1.13 -9.32 -8.05
CA ALA A 26 -1.50 -8.55 -9.24
C ALA A 26 -2.19 -7.23 -8.88
N MET A 27 -3.07 -7.23 -7.88
CA MET A 27 -3.77 -6.00 -7.50
C MET A 27 -2.84 -4.98 -6.83
N ILE A 28 -1.91 -5.41 -5.96
CA ILE A 28 -0.96 -4.47 -5.34
C ILE A 28 0.02 -3.89 -6.37
N ASP A 29 0.34 -4.65 -7.42
CA ASP A 29 1.15 -4.21 -8.55
C ASP A 29 0.44 -3.10 -9.34
N ALA A 30 -0.83 -3.31 -9.66
CA ALA A 30 -1.64 -2.37 -10.44
C ALA A 30 -1.75 -1.00 -9.76
N VAL A 31 -1.86 -0.97 -8.42
CA VAL A 31 -1.98 0.29 -7.67
C VAL A 31 -0.63 0.97 -7.39
N ALA A 32 0.51 0.28 -7.50
CA ALA A 32 1.83 0.82 -7.15
C ALA A 32 2.37 1.90 -8.12
N SER A 33 1.73 2.05 -9.29
CA SER A 33 1.96 3.18 -10.19
C SER A 33 1.51 4.52 -9.61
N SER A 34 0.57 4.50 -8.65
CA SER A 34 0.06 5.69 -7.97
C SER A 34 1.06 6.22 -6.94
N ASN A 35 1.12 7.56 -6.82
CA ASN A 35 1.82 8.26 -5.73
C ASN A 35 0.87 8.70 -4.60
N ASP A 36 -0.34 8.14 -4.54
CA ASP A 36 -1.30 8.40 -3.46
C ASP A 36 -0.76 7.90 -2.10
N PRO A 37 -0.68 8.76 -1.07
CA PRO A 37 -0.14 8.39 0.24
C PRO A 37 -0.82 7.18 0.90
N ILE A 38 -2.15 7.02 0.73
CA ILE A 38 -2.90 5.90 1.35
C ILE A 38 -2.52 4.58 0.66
N ILE A 39 -2.29 4.58 -0.66
CA ILE A 39 -1.80 3.40 -1.38
C ILE A 39 -0.38 3.04 -0.94
N ILE A 40 0.52 4.03 -0.84
CA ILE A 40 1.89 3.81 -0.39
C ILE A 40 1.91 3.24 1.03
N GLN A 41 1.04 3.74 1.92
CA GLN A 41 0.90 3.22 3.28
C GLN A 41 0.34 1.80 3.35
N LEU A 42 -0.59 1.44 2.46
CA LEU A 42 -0.99 0.04 2.31
C LEU A 42 0.23 -0.84 1.98
N LEU A 43 1.02 -0.47 0.96
CA LEU A 43 2.20 -1.24 0.55
C LEU A 43 3.27 -1.33 1.65
N LEU A 44 3.53 -0.22 2.37
CA LEU A 44 4.43 -0.20 3.53
C LEU A 44 3.95 -1.13 4.66
N SER A 45 2.63 -1.17 4.92
CA SER A 45 2.08 -2.08 5.93
C SER A 45 2.27 -3.54 5.55
N LEU A 46 2.08 -3.87 4.26
CA LEU A 46 2.24 -5.22 3.73
C LEU A 46 3.70 -5.66 3.71
N SER A 47 4.63 -4.76 3.37
CA SER A 47 6.07 -5.07 3.36
C SER A 47 6.61 -5.32 4.77
N ARG A 48 6.09 -4.61 5.78
CA ARG A 48 6.42 -4.85 7.20
C ARG A 48 5.86 -6.17 7.71
N ARG A 49 4.58 -6.45 7.45
CA ARG A 49 3.93 -7.67 7.90
C ARG A 49 2.79 -8.08 6.99
N TYR A 50 2.95 -9.25 6.38
CA TYR A 50 1.83 -9.97 5.77
C TYR A 50 2.04 -11.48 5.93
N ARG A 51 0.94 -12.24 5.97
CA ARG A 51 0.99 -13.68 6.27
C ARG A 51 1.69 -14.51 5.19
N THR A 52 1.64 -14.05 3.95
CA THR A 52 2.22 -14.75 2.79
C THR A 52 3.52 -14.06 2.40
N ALA A 53 4.64 -14.78 2.52
CA ALA A 53 5.98 -14.23 2.29
C ALA A 53 6.17 -13.65 0.88
N SER A 54 5.63 -14.28 -0.16
CA SER A 54 5.76 -13.76 -1.53
C SER A 54 5.06 -12.42 -1.74
N VAL A 55 3.88 -12.24 -1.13
CA VAL A 55 3.13 -10.97 -1.17
C VAL A 55 3.89 -9.89 -0.41
N GLN A 56 4.45 -10.22 0.76
CA GLN A 56 5.27 -9.30 1.55
C GLN A 56 6.49 -8.83 0.74
N GLU A 57 7.19 -9.76 0.09
CA GLU A 57 8.39 -9.45 -0.70
C GLU A 57 8.04 -8.61 -1.92
N LYS A 58 6.93 -8.93 -2.61
CA LYS A 58 6.44 -8.09 -3.69
C LYS A 58 6.12 -6.67 -3.22
N ALA A 59 5.45 -6.51 -2.07
CA ALA A 59 5.19 -5.19 -1.51
C ALA A 59 6.48 -4.43 -1.18
N ARG A 60 7.51 -5.11 -0.65
CA ARG A 60 8.83 -4.50 -0.39
C ARG A 60 9.48 -4.00 -1.69
N ASN A 61 9.47 -4.80 -2.76
CA ASN A 61 9.98 -4.41 -4.07
C ASN A 61 9.23 -3.22 -4.67
N LEU A 62 7.91 -3.17 -4.53
CA LEU A 62 7.09 -2.06 -5.00
C LEU A 62 7.37 -0.77 -4.23
N VAL A 63 7.54 -0.85 -2.90
CA VAL A 63 7.95 0.31 -2.07
C VAL A 63 9.29 0.86 -2.54
N THR A 64 10.28 -0.01 -2.77
CA THR A 64 11.60 0.41 -3.31
C THR A 64 11.46 1.11 -4.65
N GLN A 65 10.69 0.54 -5.59
CA GLN A 65 10.47 1.15 -6.91
C GLN A 65 9.77 2.53 -6.84
N ILE A 66 8.81 2.67 -5.92
CA ILE A 66 8.14 3.96 -5.69
C ILE A 66 9.13 4.99 -5.14
N ALA A 67 9.97 4.58 -4.19
CA ALA A 67 10.98 5.44 -3.59
C ALA A 67 11.98 5.92 -4.65
N GLU A 68 12.53 5.00 -5.44
CA GLU A 68 13.45 5.30 -6.55
C GLU A 68 12.83 6.25 -7.57
N ARG A 69 11.58 6.01 -7.99
CA ARG A 69 10.86 6.87 -8.93
C ARG A 69 10.69 8.29 -8.40
N ASN A 70 10.51 8.44 -7.09
CA ASN A 70 10.33 9.74 -6.44
C ASN A 70 11.65 10.37 -5.97
N GLY A 71 12.80 9.71 -6.22
CA GLY A 71 14.11 10.18 -5.77
C GLY A 71 14.29 10.14 -4.25
N TRP A 72 13.61 9.23 -3.56
CA TRP A 72 13.66 9.05 -2.11
C TRP A 72 14.24 7.68 -1.75
N SER A 73 14.79 7.58 -0.54
CA SER A 73 15.00 6.29 0.11
C SER A 73 13.67 5.69 0.59
N ALA A 74 13.66 4.38 0.88
CA ALA A 74 12.47 3.71 1.42
C ALA A 74 12.05 4.29 2.79
N ASP A 75 13.02 4.73 3.60
CA ASP A 75 12.76 5.37 4.89
C ASP A 75 12.15 6.76 4.71
N GLU A 76 12.69 7.58 3.79
CA GLU A 76 12.10 8.89 3.46
C GLU A 76 10.70 8.75 2.86
N LEU A 77 10.45 7.71 2.05
CA LEU A 77 9.13 7.41 1.53
C LEU A 77 8.16 7.08 2.67
N ALA A 78 8.60 6.30 3.67
CA ALA A 78 7.79 5.98 4.83
C ALA A 78 7.47 7.23 5.66
N ASP A 79 8.46 8.10 5.91
CA ASP A 79 8.30 9.32 6.71
C ASP A 79 7.39 10.36 6.03
N ARG A 80 7.52 10.52 4.72
CA ARG A 80 6.76 11.51 3.95
C ARG A 80 5.32 11.09 3.63
N THR A 81 5.00 9.81 3.82
CA THR A 81 3.65 9.29 3.57
C THR A 81 2.92 8.90 4.84
N ILE A 82 3.47 9.21 6.03
CA ILE A 82 2.77 9.01 7.30
C ILE A 82 1.40 9.69 7.18
N PRO A 83 0.30 8.96 7.34
CA PRO A 83 -1.02 9.58 7.34
C PRO A 83 -1.05 10.64 8.43
N THR A 84 -1.65 11.79 8.16
CA THR A 84 -2.09 12.73 9.21
C THR A 84 -3.12 12.03 10.09
N ALA A 85 -2.66 11.16 10.99
CA ALA A 85 -3.40 10.50 12.07
C ALA A 85 -4.86 10.06 11.75
N GLY A 86 -5.11 9.48 10.57
CA GLY A 86 -6.44 8.95 10.24
C GLY A 86 -7.50 10.01 9.91
N PHE A 87 -7.11 11.26 9.66
CA PHE A 87 -8.00 12.27 9.10
C PHE A 87 -7.96 12.21 7.58
N ASP A 88 -9.11 12.05 6.96
CA ASP A 88 -9.28 12.51 5.58
C ASP A 88 -9.11 14.04 5.52
N ASP A 89 -9.04 14.61 4.32
CA ASP A 89 -8.94 16.07 4.12
C ASP A 89 -10.12 16.86 4.74
N SER A 90 -11.12 16.19 5.31
CA SER A 90 -12.30 16.76 5.97
C SER A 90 -12.35 16.57 7.49
N GLY A 91 -11.36 15.92 8.11
CA GLY A 91 -11.29 15.79 9.56
C GLY A 91 -12.27 14.79 10.19
N THR A 92 -12.76 13.79 9.45
CA THR A 92 -13.72 12.79 9.99
C THR A 92 -13.05 11.43 10.24
N LEU A 93 -13.40 10.80 11.38
CA LEU A 93 -12.96 9.44 11.71
C LEU A 93 -13.67 8.41 10.81
N VAL A 94 -12.88 7.63 10.06
CA VAL A 94 -13.29 6.43 9.30
C VAL A 94 -12.73 5.16 9.90
#